data_AF-A8ZMA7-F1
#
_entry.id   AF-A8ZMA7-F1
#
_cell.length_a   1.000
_cell.length_b   1.000
_cell.length_c   1.000
_cell.angle_alpha   90.00
_cell.angle_beta   90.00
_cell.angle_gamma   90.00
#
_symmetry.space_group_name_H-M   'P 1'
#
loop_
_entity.id
_entity.type
_entity.pdbx_description
1 polymer ?
#
loop_
_entity_poly.entity_id
_entity_poly.type
_entity_poly.pdbx_seq_one_letter_code
_entity_poly.pdbx_strand_id
1 'polypeptide(L)' 'MKFHVAKLLVWNGRSFLMVDIQMTQTQESLGSVIREYVASMGVQLVYWCKV' A
#
# COMPACT_ATOMS: atom_id res chain seq x y z
N MET A 1 -0.74 -16.24 12.96
CA MET A 1 -0.59 -15.55 11.66
C MET A 1 0.13 -14.24 11.88
N LYS A 2 1.13 -13.90 11.06
CA LYS A 2 1.76 -12.58 11.09
C LYS A 2 1.04 -11.70 10.07
N PHE A 3 0.60 -10.53 10.52
CA PHE A 3 0.04 -9.50 9.66
C PHE A 3 1.07 -8.39 9.52
N HIS A 4 1.25 -7.88 8.32
CA HIS A 4 1.97 -6.63 8.11
C HIS A 4 0.95 -5.53 7.92
N VAL A 5 1.14 -4.44 8.66
CA VAL A 5 0.39 -3.20 8.47
C VAL A 5 1.33 -2.21 7.80
N ALA A 6 0.86 -1.55 6.75
CA ALA A 6 1.61 -0.49 6.12
C ALA A 6 0.71 0.72 5.87
N LYS A 7 1.33 1.89 5.97
CA LYS A 7 0.72 3.19 5.71
C LYS A 7 1.23 3.67 4.37
N LEU A 8 0.30 3.98 3.46
CA LEU A 8 0.59 4.51 2.14
C LEU A 8 0.11 5.95 2.04
N LEU A 9 0.95 6.81 1.49
CA LEU A 9 0.53 8.09 0.93
C LEU A 9 0.36 7.92 -0.58
N VAL A 10 -0.86 8.13 -1.08
CA VAL A 10 -1.19 8.00 -2.51
C VAL A 10 -1.72 9.31 -3.08
N TRP A 11 -1.53 9.50 -4.38
CA TRP A 11 -2.06 10.62 -5.16
C TRP A 11 -3.08 10.10 -6.18
N ASN A 12 -4.29 10.65 -6.16
CA ASN A 12 -5.39 10.23 -7.05
C ASN A 12 -5.63 11.20 -8.23
N GLY A 13 -4.71 12.14 -8.48
CA GLY A 13 -4.91 13.21 -9.48
C GLY A 13 -5.57 14.48 -8.94
N ARG A 14 -6.06 14.48 -7.69
CA ARG A 14 -6.72 15.64 -7.06
C ARG A 14 -6.19 15.96 -5.67
N SER A 15 -5.98 14.94 -4.84
CA SER A 15 -5.51 15.10 -3.47
C SER A 15 -4.60 13.96 -3.06
N PHE A 16 -3.81 14.20 -2.03
CA PHE A 16 -3.09 13.15 -1.33
C PHE A 16 -4.03 12.47 -0.34
N LEU A 17 -3.95 11.14 -0.26
CA LEU A 17 -4.74 10.31 0.64
C LEU A 17 -3.83 9.37 1.40
N MET A 18 -4.10 9.19 2.69
CA MET A 18 -3.47 8.17 3.52
C MET A 18 -4.34 6.92 3.49
N VAL A 19 -3.74 5.77 3.17
CA VAL A 19 -4.40 4.47 3.15
C VAL A 19 -3.66 3.51 4.07
N ASP A 20 -4.39 2.87 4.97
CA ASP A 20 -3.89 1.77 5.78
C ASP A 20 -4.18 0.46 5.05
N ILE A 21 -3.15 -0.37 4.88
CA ILE A 21 -3.29 -1.73 4.37
C ILE A 21 -2.91 -2.74 5.45
N GLN A 22 -3.71 -3.79 5.56
CA GLN A 22 -3.39 -4.94 6.38
C GLN A 22 -3.27 -6.17 5.48
N MET A 23 -2.10 -6.80 5.51
CA MET A 23 -1.80 -7.94 4.67
C MET A 23 -1.44 -9.14 5.52
N THR A 24 -2.08 -10.27 5.24
CA THR A 24 -1.64 -11.59 5.70
C THR A 24 -0.30 -11.88 5.08
N GLN A 25 0.66 -12.38 5.86
CA GLN A 25 1.98 -12.72 5.34
C GLN A 25 1.89 -13.86 4.31
N THR A 26 1.85 -13.49 3.02
CA THR A 26 2.06 -14.39 1.88
C THR A 26 3.57 -14.53 1.62
N GLN A 27 3.98 -15.42 0.71
CA GLN A 27 5.38 -15.54 0.29
C GLN A 27 5.88 -14.31 -0.52
N GLU A 28 4.99 -13.39 -0.86
CA GLU A 28 5.30 -12.22 -1.66
C GLU A 28 5.91 -11.09 -0.83
N SER A 29 6.79 -10.32 -1.45
CA SER A 29 7.40 -9.15 -0.80
C SER A 29 6.35 -8.06 -0.58
N LEU A 30 6.35 -7.41 0.59
CA LEU A 30 5.43 -6.32 0.94
C LEU A 30 5.39 -5.21 -0.12
N GLY A 31 6.54 -4.89 -0.72
CA GLY A 31 6.64 -3.90 -1.79
C GLY A 31 5.92 -4.30 -3.09
N SER A 32 5.88 -5.59 -3.43
CA SER A 32 5.11 -6.07 -4.59
C SER A 32 3.62 -5.91 -4.36
N VAL A 33 3.13 -6.37 -3.21
CA VAL A 33 1.70 -6.30 -2.90
C VAL A 33 1.22 -4.83 -2.80
N ILE A 34 2.05 -3.95 -2.24
CA ILE A 34 1.79 -2.49 -2.23
C ILE A 34 1.63 -1.93 -3.65
N ARG A 35 2.53 -2.27 -4.57
CA ARG A 35 2.48 -1.77 -5.95
C ARG A 35 1.23 -2.26 -6.68
N GLU A 36 0.90 -3.54 -6.54
CA GLU A 36 -0.29 -4.13 -7.16
C GLU A 36 -1.58 -3.51 -6.60
N TYR A 37 -1.65 -3.35 -5.28
CA TYR A 37 -2.79 -2.71 -4.62
C TYR A 37 -2.99 -1.28 -5.14
N VAL A 38 -1.94 -0.46 -5.16
CA VAL A 38 -1.99 0.91 -5.66
C VAL A 38 -2.40 0.97 -7.14
N ALA A 39 -1.82 0.10 -7.97
CA ALA A 39 -2.15 0.02 -9.39
C ALA A 39 -3.63 -0.36 -9.59
N SER A 40 -4.18 -1.28 -8.79
CA SER A 40 -5.58 -1.69 -8.85
C SER A 40 -6.56 -0.56 -8.50
N MET A 41 -6.12 0.42 -7.69
CA MET A 41 -6.91 1.59 -7.33
C MET A 41 -6.84 2.72 -8.36
N GLY A 42 -5.96 2.60 -9.37
CA GLY A 42 -5.72 3.66 -10.36
C GLY A 42 -5.11 4.93 -9.75
N VAL A 43 -4.37 4.80 -8.65
CA VAL A 43 -3.70 5.90 -7.96
C VAL A 43 -2.18 5.76 -8.05
N GLN A 44 -1.44 6.82 -7.74
CA GLN A 44 0.02 6.80 -7.71
C GLN A 44 0.54 6.69 -6.27
N LEU A 45 1.47 5.78 -6.03
CA LEU A 45 2.18 5.68 -4.76
C LEU A 45 3.18 6.83 -4.63
N VAL A 46 3.09 7.59 -3.55
CA VAL A 46 4.04 8.67 -3.23
C VAL A 46 5.07 8.19 -2.21
N TYR A 47 4.59 7.56 -1.14
CA TYR A 47 5.43 7.08 -0.04
C TYR A 47 4.72 5.93 0.68
N TRP A 48 5.50 5.03 1.29
CA TRP A 48 4.96 4.09 2.25
C TRP A 48 5.94 3.79 3.38
N CYS A 49 5.39 3.41 4.52
CA CYS A 49 6.16 2.87 5.64
C CYS A 49 5.46 1.66 6.26
N LYS A 50 6.26 0.77 6.83
CA LYS A 50 5.78 -0.32 7.66
C LYS A 50 5.41 0.23 9.04
N VAL A 51 4.26 -0.18 9.57
CA VAL A 51 3.79 0.12 10.92
C VAL A 51 4.08 -1.06 11.84
#